data_AF-A0A4S9Y3X7-F1
#
_entry.id   AF-A0A4S9Y3X7-F1
#
_cell.length_a   1.000
_cell.length_b   1.000
_cell.length_c   1.000
_cell.angle_alpha   90.00
_cell.angle_beta   90.00
_cell.angle_gamma   90.00
#
_symmetry.space_group_name_H-M   'P 1'
#
loop_
_entity.id
_entity.type
_entity.pdbx_description
1 polymer ?
#
loop_
_entity_poly.entity_id
_entity_poly.type
_entity_poly.pdbx_seq_one_letter_code
_entity_poly.pdbx_strand_id
1 'polypeptide(L)'
;MTSIYSIQSLVLDLPPSCIEFCPVARDYFVVGTYFLEKKEQEATAEDTAENNNDEESEEVEKKPQTRTGSLILFKVEDDKAIQVSTTQTPYAILDIHFSPHDPTLLAVAGSTGCVQLFNLQSTSSSASLSPLSTYQYFDPSTLVLSLAWHPIIPSIIGVTTSPGQVYLVDTSLPAAEVEGTAKEILAHDLEAWTLSFSSSGTSIYSGGDDATLRFSGLPASLNSTNTTTSNEDDEQEEQEDQQYLPTWQDRRAHNAGVTAILPLPSEQDILITGSYDDNIRILYAPLQGRKQALAEENLEGGVWRLKMLRAEVDAGKYTVLASCMHAGARIVEVKKDEGGEWTIEVLAKFEEHKSMNYGSDVQPGSENGGEQTIISTSFYDKLLCLWRFTLP
;
A
#
# COMPACT_ATOMS: atom_id res chain seq x y z
N MET A 1 -31.04 3.95 -6.29
CA MET A 1 -30.72 4.10 -4.86
C MET A 1 -29.42 3.38 -4.64
N THR A 2 -28.37 4.09 -4.22
CA THR A 2 -27.17 3.45 -3.71
C THR A 2 -27.58 2.63 -2.50
N SER A 3 -27.23 1.35 -2.51
CA SER A 3 -27.55 0.44 -1.41
C SER A 3 -26.29 -0.25 -0.96
N ILE A 4 -26.15 -0.38 0.35
CA ILE A 4 -25.07 -1.09 1.01
C ILE A 4 -25.67 -2.16 1.90
N TYR A 5 -25.13 -3.38 1.85
CA TYR A 5 -25.55 -4.44 2.75
C TYR A 5 -24.41 -5.41 3.08
N SER A 6 -24.37 -5.84 4.33
CA SER A 6 -23.45 -6.85 4.84
C SER A 6 -23.95 -8.25 4.49
N ILE A 7 -23.01 -9.16 4.24
CA ILE A 7 -23.28 -10.54 3.80
C ILE A 7 -22.70 -11.53 4.80
N GLN A 8 -21.42 -11.38 5.12
CA GLN A 8 -20.70 -12.30 6.00
C GLN A 8 -19.60 -11.56 6.75
N SER A 9 -19.40 -11.94 8.02
CA SER A 9 -18.22 -11.56 8.79
C SER A 9 -17.51 -12.81 9.30
N LEU A 10 -16.18 -12.80 9.26
CA LEU A 10 -15.30 -13.89 9.67
C LEU A 10 -14.23 -13.36 10.62
N VAL A 11 -13.99 -14.06 11.72
CA VAL A 11 -12.86 -13.77 12.62
C VAL A 11 -11.66 -14.60 12.19
N LEU A 12 -10.54 -13.95 11.94
CA LEU A 12 -9.25 -14.53 11.56
C LEU A 12 -8.40 -14.83 12.80
N ASP A 13 -7.46 -15.76 12.65
CA ASP A 13 -6.54 -16.13 13.75
C ASP A 13 -5.59 -14.97 14.10
N LEU A 14 -5.08 -14.29 13.07
CA LEU A 14 -4.14 -13.18 13.14
C LEU A 14 -4.73 -11.89 12.57
N PRO A 15 -4.30 -10.70 13.06
CA PRO A 15 -4.66 -9.41 12.49
C PRO A 15 -4.41 -9.32 10.98
N PRO A 16 -5.44 -9.01 10.15
CA PRO A 16 -5.26 -8.76 8.72
C PRO A 16 -4.63 -7.38 8.49
N SER A 17 -3.48 -7.35 7.80
CA SER A 17 -2.70 -6.13 7.53
C SER A 17 -2.76 -5.67 6.07
N CYS A 18 -3.19 -6.51 5.15
CA CYS A 18 -3.41 -6.09 3.77
C CYS A 18 -4.31 -7.10 3.07
N ILE A 19 -4.93 -6.65 1.99
CA ILE A 19 -5.81 -7.47 1.18
C ILE A 19 -5.73 -7.03 -0.27
N GLU A 20 -5.75 -8.00 -1.18
CA GLU A 20 -5.92 -7.72 -2.60
C GLU A 20 -6.59 -8.89 -3.34
N PHE A 21 -7.53 -8.57 -4.21
CA PHE A 21 -8.11 -9.52 -5.17
C PHE A 21 -7.12 -9.82 -6.29
N CYS A 22 -7.08 -11.07 -6.74
CA CYS A 22 -6.33 -11.42 -7.94
C CYS A 22 -7.01 -10.83 -9.19
N PRO A 23 -6.30 -10.09 -10.05
CA PRO A 23 -6.92 -9.45 -11.22
C PRO A 23 -7.46 -10.44 -12.26
N VAL A 24 -6.86 -11.64 -12.36
CA VAL A 24 -7.24 -12.67 -13.34
C VAL A 24 -8.09 -13.80 -12.74
N ALA A 25 -7.77 -14.26 -11.54
CA ALA A 25 -8.56 -15.22 -10.79
C ALA A 25 -9.54 -14.45 -9.89
N ARG A 26 -10.52 -13.78 -10.51
CA ARG A 26 -11.32 -12.70 -9.92
C ARG A 26 -12.10 -13.08 -8.67
N ASP A 27 -12.41 -14.36 -8.49
CA ASP A 27 -13.10 -14.86 -7.30
C ASP A 27 -12.15 -15.07 -6.12
N TYR A 28 -10.83 -14.97 -6.33
CA TYR A 28 -9.83 -15.19 -5.31
C TYR A 28 -9.22 -13.87 -4.84
N PHE A 29 -8.94 -13.82 -3.54
CA PHE A 29 -8.20 -12.72 -2.92
C PHE A 29 -7.25 -13.25 -1.86
N VAL A 30 -6.22 -12.46 -1.58
CA VAL A 30 -5.18 -12.80 -0.60
C VAL A 30 -5.25 -11.81 0.53
N VAL A 31 -5.15 -12.30 1.76
CA VAL A 31 -5.03 -11.49 2.98
C VAL A 31 -3.65 -11.73 3.58
N GLY A 32 -2.85 -10.68 3.73
CA GLY A 32 -1.64 -10.71 4.53
C GLY A 32 -1.95 -10.45 6.00
N THR A 33 -1.21 -11.07 6.91
CA THR A 33 -1.39 -10.89 8.35
C THR A 33 -0.14 -10.41 9.05
N TYR A 34 -0.36 -9.79 10.20
CA TYR A 34 0.69 -9.28 11.07
C TYR A 34 0.51 -9.80 12.48
N PHE A 35 1.54 -10.41 13.03
CA PHE A 35 1.61 -10.81 14.43
C PHE A 35 2.91 -10.30 15.06
N LEU A 36 2.77 -9.60 16.18
CA LEU A 36 3.90 -9.18 17.02
C LEU A 36 3.93 -10.09 18.24
N GLU A 37 5.01 -10.86 18.38
CA GLU A 37 5.19 -11.73 19.54
C GLU A 37 5.37 -10.88 20.80
N LYS A 38 4.40 -10.95 21.71
CA LYS A 38 4.54 -10.40 23.05
C LYS A 38 5.49 -11.29 23.84
N LYS A 39 6.68 -10.78 24.18
CA LYS A 39 7.55 -11.42 25.20
C LYS A 39 6.91 -11.19 26.58
N GLU A 40 7.02 -12.17 27.49
CA GLU A 40 6.50 -12.17 28.87
C GLU A 40 7.10 -11.04 29.75
N GLN A 41 6.84 -9.77 29.43
CA GLN A 41 7.16 -8.62 30.26
C GLN A 41 5.91 -7.86 30.73
N GLU A 42 4.71 -8.26 30.28
CA GLU A 42 3.44 -7.77 30.81
C GLU A 42 2.95 -8.56 32.05
N ALA A 43 3.64 -9.63 32.47
CA ALA A 43 3.23 -10.47 33.62
C ALA A 43 3.81 -10.06 34.98
N THR A 44 4.64 -9.01 35.07
CA THR A 44 5.26 -8.55 36.33
C THR A 44 5.02 -7.07 36.66
N ALA A 45 4.23 -6.35 35.86
CA ALA A 45 3.95 -4.92 36.08
C ALA A 45 2.71 -4.64 36.95
N GLU A 46 1.93 -5.66 37.35
CA GLU A 46 0.75 -5.48 38.21
C GLU A 46 1.01 -5.74 39.71
N ASP A 47 2.22 -6.13 40.14
CA ASP A 47 2.47 -6.56 41.54
C ASP A 47 3.53 -5.77 42.34
N THR A 48 4.02 -4.64 41.84
CA THR A 48 4.86 -3.72 42.65
C THR A 48 4.49 -2.26 42.43
N ALA A 49 3.26 -1.90 42.79
CA ALA A 49 2.95 -0.54 43.19
C ALA A 49 3.15 -0.42 44.71
N GLU A 50 4.41 -0.32 45.16
CA GLU A 50 4.75 0.32 46.44
C GLU A 50 6.28 0.50 46.57
N ASN A 51 6.68 1.77 46.73
CA ASN A 51 7.94 2.30 47.25
C ASN A 51 9.16 2.56 46.32
N ASN A 52 9.30 3.87 46.05
CA ASN A 52 10.49 4.72 46.26
C ASN A 52 11.49 4.94 45.12
N ASN A 53 11.60 6.24 44.80
CA ASN A 53 12.74 7.01 44.27
C ASN A 53 14.09 6.29 44.30
N ASP A 54 14.78 6.28 43.15
CA ASP A 54 16.00 7.07 42.96
C ASP A 54 16.40 7.08 41.46
N GLU A 55 17.14 8.12 41.10
CA GLU A 55 17.61 8.45 39.76
C GLU A 55 18.60 7.41 39.21
N GLU A 56 18.33 6.87 38.02
CA GLU A 56 19.32 6.53 36.98
C GLU A 56 18.57 6.09 35.71
N SER A 57 18.61 6.92 34.67
CA SER A 57 18.09 6.57 33.35
C SER A 57 19.10 5.66 32.64
N GLU A 58 19.05 4.36 32.93
CA GLU A 58 19.71 3.36 32.09
C GLU A 58 18.98 3.28 30.73
N GLU A 59 19.72 3.48 29.64
CA GLU A 59 19.25 3.19 28.29
C GLU A 59 18.92 1.70 28.19
N VAL A 60 17.64 1.36 28.35
CA VAL A 60 17.16 0.01 28.13
C VAL A 60 17.35 -0.31 26.65
N GLU A 61 18.37 -1.12 26.32
CA GLU A 61 18.50 -1.76 25.01
C GLU A 61 17.18 -2.48 24.70
N LYS A 62 16.35 -1.87 23.84
CA LYS A 62 15.11 -2.48 23.38
C LYS A 62 15.47 -3.73 22.59
N LYS A 63 15.29 -4.90 23.20
CA LYS A 63 15.48 -6.19 22.53
C LYS A 63 14.67 -6.21 21.23
N PRO A 64 15.19 -6.83 20.15
CA PRO A 64 14.52 -6.87 18.87
C PRO A 64 13.14 -7.53 18.99
N GLN A 65 12.15 -6.87 18.39
CA GLN A 65 10.77 -7.32 18.28
C GLN A 65 10.68 -8.45 17.25
N THR A 66 10.07 -9.58 17.63
CA THR A 66 9.83 -10.69 16.71
C THR A 66 8.45 -10.52 16.09
N ARG A 67 8.39 -10.55 14.76
CA ARG A 67 7.16 -10.40 13.98
C ARG A 67 7.00 -11.59 13.05
N THR A 68 5.82 -12.17 13.01
CA THR A 68 5.46 -13.29 12.11
C THR A 68 4.12 -13.01 11.43
N GLY A 69 3.77 -13.80 10.42
CA GLY A 69 2.56 -13.57 9.66
C GLY A 69 2.20 -14.75 8.78
N SER A 70 1.19 -14.53 7.94
CA SER A 70 0.74 -15.51 6.97
C SER A 70 0.03 -14.85 5.79
N LEU A 71 0.14 -15.46 4.61
CA LEU A 71 -0.76 -15.20 3.49
C LEU A 71 -1.92 -16.19 3.55
N ILE A 72 -3.14 -15.69 3.58
CA ILE A 72 -4.37 -16.49 3.55
C ILE A 72 -5.05 -16.30 2.20
N LEU A 73 -5.20 -17.37 1.45
CA LEU A 73 -5.93 -17.38 0.18
C LEU A 73 -7.41 -17.64 0.46
N PHE A 74 -8.28 -16.78 -0.04
CA PHE A 74 -9.73 -16.93 0.02
C PHE A 74 -10.33 -17.01 -1.38
N LYS A 75 -11.52 -17.60 -1.46
CA LYS A 75 -12.41 -17.57 -2.63
C LYS A 75 -13.76 -17.00 -2.23
N VAL A 76 -14.32 -16.11 -3.04
CA VAL A 76 -15.72 -15.69 -2.97
C VAL A 76 -16.55 -16.64 -3.83
N GLU A 77 -17.49 -17.36 -3.20
CA GLU A 77 -18.41 -18.27 -3.87
C GLU A 77 -19.75 -18.28 -3.12
N ASP A 78 -20.87 -18.15 -3.85
CA ASP A 78 -22.22 -18.18 -3.29
C ASP A 78 -22.41 -17.28 -2.05
N ASP A 79 -22.03 -16.00 -2.19
CA ASP A 79 -22.12 -14.97 -1.14
C ASP A 79 -21.32 -15.32 0.12
N LYS A 80 -20.23 -16.09 -0.03
CA LYS A 80 -19.33 -16.44 1.06
C LYS A 80 -17.88 -16.25 0.68
N ALA A 81 -17.11 -15.70 1.60
CA ALA A 81 -15.67 -15.82 1.63
C ALA A 81 -15.30 -17.18 2.25
N ILE A 82 -14.59 -18.01 1.50
CA ILE A 82 -14.17 -19.35 1.89
C ILE A 82 -12.65 -19.39 1.90
N GLN A 83 -12.06 -19.71 3.06
CA GLN A 83 -10.61 -19.89 3.16
C GLN A 83 -10.16 -21.13 2.40
N VAL A 84 -9.19 -20.97 1.50
CA VAL A 84 -8.65 -22.03 0.62
C VAL A 84 -7.36 -22.60 1.21
N SER A 85 -6.42 -21.74 1.58
CA SER A 85 -5.14 -22.16 2.15
C SER A 85 -4.49 -21.05 2.97
N THR A 86 -3.53 -21.42 3.81
CA THR A 86 -2.70 -20.50 4.59
C THR A 86 -1.23 -20.86 4.42
N THR A 87 -0.43 -19.87 4.08
CA THR A 87 1.03 -19.98 3.96
C THR A 87 1.68 -19.13 5.03
N GLN A 88 2.35 -19.77 6.00
CA GLN A 88 3.03 -19.09 7.10
C GLN A 88 4.31 -18.40 6.62
N THR A 89 4.61 -17.23 7.16
CA THR A 89 5.83 -16.46 6.88
C THR A 89 6.62 -16.21 8.15
N PRO A 90 7.97 -16.26 8.11
CA PRO A 90 8.82 -16.00 9.27
C PRO A 90 8.95 -14.49 9.60
N TYR A 91 8.14 -13.65 8.96
CA TYR A 91 8.05 -12.21 9.10
C TYR A 91 6.58 -11.80 9.02
N ALA A 92 6.21 -10.64 9.58
CA ALA A 92 4.88 -10.08 9.38
C ALA A 92 4.76 -9.39 8.02
N ILE A 93 3.55 -9.36 7.47
CA ILE A 93 3.28 -8.80 6.15
C ILE A 93 2.72 -7.40 6.31
N LEU A 94 3.29 -6.43 5.60
CA LEU A 94 2.90 -5.02 5.68
C LEU A 94 2.09 -4.58 4.46
N ASP A 95 2.41 -5.13 3.29
CA ASP A 95 1.74 -4.80 2.04
C ASP A 95 1.85 -5.93 1.02
N ILE A 96 0.90 -5.99 0.10
CA ILE A 96 0.87 -6.95 -1.01
C ILE A 96 0.36 -6.29 -2.28
N HIS A 97 0.99 -6.60 -3.42
CA HIS A 97 0.50 -6.16 -4.73
C HIS A 97 0.73 -7.19 -5.84
N PHE A 98 -0.34 -7.55 -6.57
CA PHE A 98 -0.26 -8.30 -7.81
C PHE A 98 0.42 -7.46 -8.89
N SER A 99 1.26 -8.09 -9.70
CA SER A 99 1.97 -7.41 -10.78
C SER A 99 1.01 -7.03 -11.91
N PRO A 100 1.04 -5.79 -12.41
CA PRO A 100 0.28 -5.43 -13.60
C PRO A 100 0.84 -6.07 -14.88
N HIS A 101 2.08 -6.61 -14.82
CA HIS A 101 2.76 -7.26 -15.95
C HIS A 101 2.52 -8.76 -15.99
N ASP A 102 2.39 -9.37 -14.82
CA ASP A 102 1.95 -10.76 -14.63
C ASP A 102 0.93 -10.81 -13.49
N PRO A 103 -0.38 -10.76 -13.79
CA PRO A 103 -1.43 -10.76 -12.77
C PRO A 103 -1.52 -12.01 -11.88
N THR A 104 -0.67 -13.01 -12.08
CA THR A 104 -0.53 -14.17 -11.19
C THR A 104 0.60 -14.01 -10.16
N LEU A 105 1.52 -13.08 -10.40
CA LEU A 105 2.67 -12.79 -9.54
C LEU A 105 2.28 -11.78 -8.45
N LEU A 106 2.48 -12.15 -7.20
CA LEU A 106 2.21 -11.33 -6.01
C LEU A 106 3.53 -10.93 -5.35
N ALA A 107 3.76 -9.64 -5.15
CA ALA A 107 4.85 -9.14 -4.29
C ALA A 107 4.35 -8.90 -2.87
N VAL A 108 5.22 -9.17 -1.90
CA VAL A 108 4.94 -9.07 -0.45
C VAL A 108 6.02 -8.23 0.22
N ALA A 109 5.61 -7.17 0.92
CA ALA A 109 6.48 -6.37 1.79
C ALA A 109 6.56 -7.03 3.18
N GLY A 110 7.76 -7.45 3.58
CA GLY A 110 8.00 -8.13 4.85
C GLY A 110 8.55 -7.21 5.94
N SER A 111 8.29 -7.59 7.19
CA SER A 111 8.73 -6.87 8.39
C SER A 111 10.21 -7.08 8.76
N THR A 112 11.00 -7.69 7.88
CA THR A 112 12.41 -8.04 8.11
C THR A 112 13.29 -7.65 6.93
N GLY A 113 13.03 -6.48 6.33
CA GLY A 113 13.84 -5.93 5.23
C GLY A 113 13.71 -6.66 3.90
N CYS A 114 12.74 -7.57 3.77
CA CYS A 114 12.61 -8.44 2.61
C CYS A 114 11.41 -8.09 1.73
N VAL A 115 11.57 -8.32 0.43
CA VAL A 115 10.47 -8.43 -0.54
C VAL A 115 10.39 -9.89 -0.97
N GLN A 116 9.24 -10.53 -0.85
CA GLN A 116 9.05 -11.91 -1.32
C GLN A 116 8.04 -11.96 -2.45
N LEU A 117 8.33 -12.78 -3.47
CA LEU A 117 7.41 -13.05 -4.56
C LEU A 117 6.67 -14.37 -4.35
N PHE A 118 5.41 -14.41 -4.74
CA PHE A 118 4.55 -15.59 -4.74
C PHE A 118 3.84 -15.69 -6.10
N ASN A 119 3.49 -16.91 -6.49
CA ASN A 119 2.68 -17.17 -7.68
C ASN A 119 1.32 -17.73 -7.26
N LEU A 120 0.23 -17.14 -7.76
CA LEU A 120 -1.11 -17.68 -7.64
C LEU A 120 -1.44 -18.50 -8.88
N GLN A 121 -1.45 -19.81 -8.71
CA GLN A 121 -1.92 -20.73 -9.74
C GLN A 121 -3.39 -21.04 -9.51
N SER A 122 -4.23 -20.81 -10.52
CA SER A 122 -5.65 -21.16 -10.49
C SER A 122 -6.03 -22.04 -11.66
N THR A 123 -6.83 -23.05 -11.39
CA THR A 123 -7.49 -23.92 -12.37
C THR A 123 -9.01 -23.72 -12.28
N SER A 124 -9.79 -24.45 -13.06
CA SER A 124 -11.26 -24.43 -12.96
C SER A 124 -11.79 -24.97 -11.63
N SER A 125 -11.01 -25.78 -10.89
CA SER A 125 -11.47 -26.45 -9.66
C SER A 125 -10.67 -26.11 -8.40
N SER A 126 -9.49 -25.51 -8.51
CA SER A 126 -8.64 -25.20 -7.36
C SER A 126 -7.68 -24.05 -7.63
N ALA A 127 -7.28 -23.34 -6.58
CA ALA A 127 -6.18 -22.39 -6.62
C ALA A 127 -5.18 -22.65 -5.48
N SER A 128 -3.93 -22.24 -5.68
CA SER A 128 -2.86 -22.36 -4.69
C SER A 128 -1.88 -21.21 -4.83
N LEU A 129 -1.42 -20.69 -3.69
CA LEU A 129 -0.40 -19.65 -3.61
C LEU A 129 0.94 -20.28 -3.22
N SER A 130 1.93 -20.25 -4.11
CA SER A 130 3.24 -20.86 -3.90
C SER A 130 4.34 -19.80 -3.78
N PRO A 131 5.28 -19.92 -2.82
CA PRO A 131 6.42 -19.01 -2.71
C PRO A 131 7.36 -19.14 -3.90
N LEU A 132 7.94 -18.02 -4.32
CA LEU A 132 9.05 -17.92 -5.27
C LEU A 132 10.29 -17.39 -4.54
N SER A 133 10.97 -16.39 -5.11
CA SER A 133 12.17 -15.76 -4.55
C SER A 133 11.86 -14.86 -3.35
N THR A 134 12.76 -14.88 -2.36
CA THR A 134 12.81 -13.90 -1.25
C THR A 134 14.05 -13.05 -1.42
N TYR A 135 13.86 -11.74 -1.56
CA TYR A 135 14.91 -10.76 -1.78
C TYR A 135 15.18 -9.99 -0.48
N GLN A 136 16.39 -10.15 0.06
CA GLN A 136 16.82 -9.46 1.28
C GLN A 136 17.54 -8.17 0.89
N TYR A 137 16.78 -7.11 0.63
CA TYR A 137 17.35 -5.82 0.20
C TYR A 137 17.90 -4.99 1.37
N PHE A 138 17.33 -5.15 2.56
CA PHE A 138 17.62 -4.29 3.72
C PHE A 138 18.00 -5.11 4.96
N ASP A 139 18.50 -4.44 6.00
CA ASP A 139 18.74 -5.06 7.30
C ASP A 139 17.45 -5.69 7.88
N PRO A 140 17.50 -6.86 8.55
CA PRO A 140 16.32 -7.50 9.14
C PRO A 140 15.56 -6.69 10.19
N SER A 141 16.11 -5.60 10.72
CA SER A 141 15.41 -4.67 11.61
C SER A 141 14.56 -3.62 10.87
N THR A 142 14.78 -3.44 9.56
CA THR A 142 14.05 -2.49 8.71
C THR A 142 12.72 -3.08 8.27
N LEU A 143 11.61 -2.35 8.44
CA LEU A 143 10.33 -2.75 7.87
C LEU A 143 10.25 -2.25 6.42
N VAL A 144 9.82 -3.09 5.49
CA VAL A 144 9.31 -2.64 4.19
C VAL A 144 7.83 -2.31 4.39
N LEU A 145 7.45 -1.04 4.27
CA LEU A 145 6.13 -0.55 4.68
C LEU A 145 5.10 -0.62 3.56
N SER A 146 5.49 -0.24 2.34
CA SER A 146 4.65 -0.31 1.15
C SER A 146 5.52 -0.59 -0.08
N LEU A 147 4.93 -1.23 -1.10
CA LEU A 147 5.56 -1.48 -2.38
C LEU A 147 4.63 -1.11 -3.54
N ALA A 148 5.20 -0.79 -4.70
CA ALA A 148 4.44 -0.69 -5.94
C ALA A 148 5.27 -1.21 -7.12
N TRP A 149 4.63 -1.94 -8.03
CA TRP A 149 5.26 -2.32 -9.28
C TRP A 149 5.43 -1.09 -10.19
N HIS A 150 6.60 -0.96 -10.83
CA HIS A 150 6.79 0.06 -11.85
C HIS A 150 5.80 -0.19 -13.00
N PRO A 151 5.06 0.82 -13.51
CA PRO A 151 3.98 0.60 -14.46
C PRO A 151 4.45 0.10 -15.84
N ILE A 152 5.72 0.31 -16.18
CA ILE A 152 6.30 -0.06 -17.49
C ILE A 152 7.38 -1.15 -17.41
N ILE A 153 8.14 -1.26 -16.31
CA ILE A 153 9.34 -2.11 -16.22
C ILE A 153 9.02 -3.26 -15.27
N PRO A 154 8.82 -4.50 -15.75
CA PRO A 154 8.26 -5.58 -14.93
C PRO A 154 9.06 -6.00 -13.71
N SER A 155 10.38 -5.81 -13.72
CA SER A 155 11.25 -6.24 -12.62
C SER A 155 11.49 -5.15 -11.56
N ILE A 156 11.07 -3.91 -11.81
CA ILE A 156 11.33 -2.80 -10.90
C ILE A 156 10.15 -2.63 -9.95
N ILE A 157 10.47 -2.56 -8.67
CA ILE A 157 9.53 -2.29 -7.58
C ILE A 157 10.01 -1.04 -6.84
N GLY A 158 9.11 -0.09 -6.62
CA GLY A 158 9.32 0.97 -5.63
C GLY A 158 9.00 0.43 -4.25
N VAL A 159 9.81 0.74 -3.24
CA VAL A 159 9.59 0.34 -1.85
C VAL A 159 9.80 1.50 -0.88
N THR A 160 9.00 1.55 0.18
CA THR A 160 9.19 2.46 1.31
C THR A 160 9.62 1.69 2.55
N THR A 161 10.37 2.34 3.45
CA THR A 161 10.94 1.68 4.62
C THR A 161 10.69 2.46 5.92
N SER A 162 10.74 1.76 7.06
CA SER A 162 10.50 2.35 8.38
C SER A 162 11.44 3.50 8.78
N PRO A 163 12.72 3.57 8.36
CA PRO A 163 13.54 4.74 8.67
C PRO A 163 13.26 5.94 7.75
N GLY A 164 12.27 5.84 6.85
CA GLY A 164 11.77 6.94 6.02
C GLY A 164 12.22 6.92 4.57
N GLN A 165 13.14 6.04 4.17
CA GLN A 165 13.69 6.02 2.82
C GLN A 165 12.73 5.35 1.82
N VAL A 166 12.80 5.84 0.58
CA VAL A 166 12.09 5.33 -0.59
C VAL A 166 13.12 4.87 -1.62
N TYR A 167 13.02 3.60 -2.03
CA TYR A 167 13.99 2.95 -2.91
C TYR A 167 13.32 2.43 -4.19
N LEU A 168 14.14 2.25 -5.23
CA LEU A 168 13.88 1.30 -6.31
C LEU A 168 14.68 0.02 -6.07
N VAL A 169 14.04 -1.12 -6.24
CA VAL A 169 14.66 -2.45 -6.18
C VAL A 169 14.36 -3.24 -7.46
N ASP A 170 15.28 -4.13 -7.84
CA ASP A 170 15.19 -4.91 -9.08
C ASP A 170 15.11 -6.41 -8.78
N THR A 171 14.00 -7.03 -9.17
CA THR A 171 13.74 -8.46 -8.96
C THR A 171 14.28 -9.34 -10.08
N SER A 172 14.88 -8.77 -11.13
CA SER A 172 15.57 -9.54 -12.18
C SER A 172 16.94 -10.06 -11.73
N LEU A 173 17.52 -9.43 -10.71
CA LEU A 173 18.77 -9.86 -10.10
C LEU A 173 18.58 -11.18 -9.33
N PRO A 174 19.60 -12.04 -9.25
CA PRO A 174 19.57 -13.20 -8.37
C PRO A 174 19.35 -12.78 -6.91
N ALA A 175 18.42 -13.44 -6.22
CA ALA A 175 18.06 -13.08 -4.84
C ALA A 175 19.25 -13.10 -3.84
N ALA A 176 20.31 -13.85 -4.13
CA ALA A 176 21.51 -13.90 -3.30
C ALA A 176 22.46 -12.69 -3.50
N GLU A 177 22.21 -11.86 -4.51
CA GLU A 177 23.11 -10.78 -4.96
C GLU A 177 22.47 -9.39 -4.82
N VAL A 178 21.32 -9.28 -4.17
CA VAL A 178 20.56 -8.03 -4.08
C VAL A 178 20.92 -7.12 -2.89
N GLU A 179 21.74 -7.61 -1.96
CA GLU A 179 22.18 -6.81 -0.83
C GLU A 179 23.00 -5.61 -1.34
N GLY A 180 22.61 -4.40 -0.95
CA GLY A 180 23.25 -3.17 -1.39
C GLY A 180 22.90 -2.71 -2.82
N THR A 181 22.00 -3.39 -3.53
CA THR A 181 21.59 -2.98 -4.90
C THR A 181 20.39 -2.04 -4.92
N ALA A 182 19.72 -1.81 -3.79
CA ALA A 182 18.60 -0.90 -3.67
C ALA A 182 19.04 0.55 -3.93
N LYS A 183 18.35 1.26 -4.82
CA LYS A 183 18.67 2.64 -5.21
C LYS A 183 17.78 3.62 -4.47
N GLU A 184 18.35 4.39 -3.55
CA GLU A 184 17.60 5.42 -2.83
C GLU A 184 17.17 6.53 -3.79
N ILE A 185 15.90 6.93 -3.71
CA ILE A 185 15.32 7.97 -4.56
C ILE A 185 15.10 9.25 -3.75
N LEU A 186 14.54 9.10 -2.55
CA LEU A 186 14.29 10.17 -1.61
C LEU A 186 14.12 9.57 -0.20
N ALA A 187 14.09 10.41 0.82
CA ALA A 187 13.76 10.00 2.18
C ALA A 187 12.73 10.94 2.80
N HIS A 188 11.96 10.43 3.76
CA HIS A 188 11.13 11.16 4.72
C HIS A 188 11.87 11.31 6.05
N ASP A 189 11.39 12.22 6.92
CA ASP A 189 12.02 12.46 8.23
C ASP A 189 11.53 11.45 9.29
N LEU A 190 10.44 10.72 8.97
CA LEU A 190 9.79 9.65 9.73
C LEU A 190 9.37 8.53 8.75
N GLU A 191 8.70 7.49 9.25
CA GLU A 191 8.17 6.36 8.48
C GLU A 191 7.51 6.81 7.16
N ALA A 192 7.98 6.27 6.03
CA ALA A 192 7.38 6.48 4.73
C ALA A 192 6.29 5.41 4.51
N TRP A 193 5.02 5.79 4.58
CA TRP A 193 3.90 4.85 4.59
C TRP A 193 3.43 4.41 3.21
N THR A 194 3.65 5.24 2.20
CA THR A 194 3.08 4.98 0.88
C THR A 194 3.94 5.57 -0.22
N LEU A 195 3.89 4.92 -1.38
CA LEU A 195 4.43 5.45 -2.62
C LEU A 195 3.50 5.14 -3.78
N SER A 196 3.61 5.93 -4.84
CA SER A 196 2.95 5.65 -6.11
C SER A 196 3.82 6.16 -7.26
N PHE A 197 3.91 5.38 -8.33
CA PHE A 197 4.50 5.86 -9.58
C PHE A 197 3.54 6.81 -10.30
N SER A 198 4.07 7.76 -11.06
CA SER A 198 3.28 8.39 -12.12
C SER A 198 2.85 7.35 -13.16
N SER A 199 1.77 7.63 -13.89
CA SER A 199 1.27 6.74 -14.95
C SER A 199 2.30 6.47 -16.04
N SER A 200 3.22 7.41 -16.30
CA SER A 200 4.35 7.25 -17.21
C SER A 200 5.53 6.46 -16.62
N GLY A 201 5.52 6.15 -15.33
CA GLY A 201 6.66 5.51 -14.64
C GLY A 201 7.90 6.39 -14.55
N THR A 202 7.79 7.70 -14.80
CA THR A 202 8.96 8.60 -14.84
C THR A 202 9.20 9.35 -13.54
N SER A 203 8.38 9.10 -12.52
CA SER A 203 8.46 9.76 -11.22
C SER A 203 7.75 8.96 -10.14
N ILE A 204 8.09 9.26 -8.89
CA ILE A 204 7.49 8.69 -7.68
C ILE A 204 6.91 9.83 -6.85
N TYR A 205 5.71 9.59 -6.31
CA TYR A 205 5.14 10.32 -5.19
C TYR A 205 5.26 9.46 -3.93
N SER A 206 5.52 10.06 -2.78
CA SER A 206 5.59 9.35 -1.50
C SER A 206 5.00 10.16 -0.36
N GLY A 207 4.42 9.47 0.61
CA GLY A 207 3.84 10.03 1.82
C GLY A 207 4.42 9.36 3.06
N GLY A 208 4.54 10.12 4.15
CA GLY A 208 5.06 9.61 5.41
C GLY A 208 4.48 10.32 6.63
N ASP A 209 4.88 9.84 7.82
CA ASP A 209 4.44 10.36 9.12
C ASP A 209 4.89 11.78 9.42
N ASP A 210 5.87 12.28 8.67
CA ASP A 210 6.33 13.66 8.74
C ASP A 210 5.32 14.69 8.20
N ALA A 211 4.10 14.26 7.86
CA ALA A 211 3.02 15.04 7.26
C ALA A 211 3.39 15.65 5.90
N THR A 212 4.28 14.99 5.16
CA THR A 212 4.77 15.50 3.89
C THR A 212 4.40 14.60 2.71
N LEU A 213 4.06 15.25 1.59
CA LEU A 213 3.98 14.62 0.28
C LEU A 213 5.27 15.00 -0.48
N ARG A 214 6.04 13.99 -0.89
CA ARG A 214 7.30 14.18 -1.63
C ARG A 214 7.16 13.66 -3.06
N PHE A 215 7.99 14.21 -3.94
CA PHE A 215 8.08 13.82 -5.34
C PHE A 215 9.53 13.77 -5.77
N SER A 216 9.85 12.78 -6.59
CA SER A 216 11.09 12.75 -7.35
C SER A 216 10.83 12.25 -8.77
N GLY A 217 11.44 12.91 -9.75
CA GLY A 217 11.67 12.32 -11.06
C GLY A 217 12.57 11.10 -10.96
N LEU A 218 12.51 10.23 -11.96
CA LEU A 218 13.36 9.05 -12.08
C LEU A 218 14.33 9.20 -13.27
N PRO A 219 15.55 8.64 -13.19
CA PRO A 219 16.50 8.66 -14.30
C PRO A 219 15.91 8.09 -15.59
N ALA A 220 16.19 8.75 -16.72
CA ALA A 220 15.79 8.23 -18.03
C ALA A 220 16.42 6.86 -18.34
N SER A 221 17.59 6.58 -17.76
CA SER A 221 18.32 5.32 -17.91
C SER A 221 17.58 4.10 -17.35
N LEU A 222 16.60 4.26 -16.45
CA LEU A 222 15.73 3.16 -16.03
C LEU A 222 14.97 2.55 -17.21
N ASN A 223 14.59 3.36 -18.19
CA ASN A 223 13.86 2.90 -19.39
C ASN A 223 14.78 2.36 -20.50
N SER A 224 16.10 2.55 -20.37
CA SER A 224 17.06 2.04 -21.34
C SER A 224 17.35 0.58 -21.05
N THR A 225 16.57 -0.33 -21.65
CA THR A 225 16.93 -1.74 -21.76
C THR A 225 18.15 -1.90 -22.67
N ASN A 226 19.35 -1.58 -22.17
CA ASN A 226 20.57 -1.84 -22.91
C ASN A 226 20.98 -3.30 -22.69
N THR A 227 20.67 -4.11 -23.69
CA THR A 227 21.52 -5.25 -24.09
C THR A 227 22.97 -4.76 -24.19
N THR A 228 23.78 -5.05 -23.18
CA THR A 228 25.24 -4.92 -23.25
C THR A 228 25.80 -6.06 -24.09
N THR A 229 25.97 -5.83 -25.39
CA THR A 229 27.13 -6.43 -26.07
C THR A 229 28.36 -5.70 -25.57
N SER A 230 29.18 -6.43 -24.80
CA SER A 230 30.51 -6.03 -24.37
C SER A 230 31.37 -5.62 -25.56
N ASN A 231 31.73 -4.35 -25.63
CA ASN A 231 32.99 -3.93 -26.22
C ASN A 231 33.83 -3.40 -25.07
N GLU A 232 34.84 -4.17 -24.71
CA GLU A 232 35.96 -3.75 -23.88
C GLU A 232 36.73 -2.68 -24.67
N ASP A 233 37.06 -1.58 -23.99
CA ASP A 233 37.93 -0.45 -24.37
C ASP A 233 37.18 0.89 -24.33
N ASP A 234 36.97 1.43 -23.13
CA ASP A 234 37.01 2.89 -22.84
C ASP A 234 37.05 3.10 -21.32
N GLU A 235 38.24 2.99 -20.72
CA GLU A 235 38.53 3.29 -19.31
C GLU A 235 38.69 4.82 -19.06
N GLN A 236 37.82 5.67 -19.60
CA GLN A 236 37.87 7.11 -19.31
C GLN A 236 36.47 7.71 -19.13
N GLU A 237 36.28 8.29 -17.93
CA GLU A 237 35.18 9.17 -17.49
C GLU A 237 33.97 8.54 -16.78
N GLU A 238 34.23 7.89 -15.63
CA GLU A 238 33.28 7.94 -14.50
C GLU A 238 33.30 9.35 -13.86
N GLN A 239 32.84 10.35 -14.62
CA GLN A 239 32.25 11.55 -14.02
C GLN A 239 30.75 11.29 -14.02
N GLU A 240 30.24 10.89 -12.85
CA GLU A 240 28.82 10.76 -12.58
C GLU A 240 28.09 12.00 -13.09
N ASP A 241 27.36 11.86 -14.20
CA ASP A 241 26.28 12.77 -14.56
C ASP A 241 25.26 12.71 -13.41
N GLN A 242 25.45 13.56 -12.40
CA GLN A 242 24.41 13.93 -11.45
C GLN A 242 23.31 14.64 -12.23
N GLN A 243 22.50 13.84 -12.92
CA GLN A 243 21.27 14.31 -13.52
C GLN A 243 20.42 14.82 -12.35
N TYR A 244 20.35 16.14 -12.17
CA TYR A 244 19.47 16.76 -11.18
C TYR A 244 18.03 16.38 -11.52
N LEU A 245 17.53 15.33 -10.88
CA LEU A 245 16.15 14.90 -11.04
C LEU A 245 15.26 15.95 -10.39
N PRO A 246 14.14 16.32 -11.02
CA PRO A 246 13.26 17.30 -10.43
C PRO A 246 12.61 16.70 -9.17
N THR A 247 12.71 17.43 -8.06
CA THR A 247 12.13 17.02 -6.77
C THR A 247 11.32 18.16 -6.17
N TRP A 248 10.34 17.80 -5.34
CA TRP A 248 9.70 18.75 -4.46
C TRP A 248 9.16 18.06 -3.21
N GLN A 249 8.91 18.86 -2.19
CA GLN A 249 8.29 18.42 -0.94
C GLN A 249 7.21 19.43 -0.55
N ASP A 250 5.99 18.94 -0.39
CA ASP A 250 4.88 19.70 0.17
C ASP A 250 4.71 19.36 1.65
N ARG A 251 4.63 20.41 2.48
CA ARG A 251 4.43 20.33 3.95
C ARG A 251 3.17 21.07 4.39
N ARG A 252 2.28 21.42 3.46
CA ARG A 252 1.18 22.37 3.70
C ARG A 252 -0.19 21.80 3.38
N ALA A 253 -0.27 20.81 2.49
CA ALA A 253 -1.52 20.22 2.07
C ALA A 253 -2.13 19.31 3.14
N HIS A 254 -1.32 18.76 4.06
CA HIS A 254 -1.75 17.80 5.07
C HIS A 254 -1.34 18.26 6.48
N ASN A 255 -2.18 17.93 7.47
CA ASN A 255 -1.93 18.28 8.89
C ASN A 255 -1.40 17.10 9.72
N ALA A 256 -1.33 15.91 9.12
CA ALA A 256 -0.76 14.70 9.71
C ALA A 256 -0.18 13.82 8.60
N GLY A 257 0.36 12.65 8.95
CA GLY A 257 1.05 11.77 8.00
C GLY A 257 0.20 11.44 6.77
N VAL A 258 0.86 11.36 5.61
CA VAL A 258 0.24 11.04 4.32
C VAL A 258 0.32 9.53 4.11
N THR A 259 -0.83 8.86 4.09
CA THR A 259 -0.95 7.40 4.19
C THR A 259 -1.42 6.74 2.91
N ALA A 260 -2.07 7.49 2.01
CA ALA A 260 -2.50 6.96 0.72
C ALA A 260 -2.27 7.97 -0.41
N ILE A 261 -1.80 7.49 -1.56
CA ILE A 261 -1.64 8.29 -2.78
C ILE A 261 -2.24 7.49 -3.94
N LEU A 262 -3.18 8.09 -4.66
CA LEU A 262 -3.84 7.50 -5.80
C LEU A 262 -3.85 8.50 -6.97
N PRO A 263 -2.93 8.36 -7.94
CA PRO A 263 -2.94 9.18 -9.15
C PRO A 263 -4.25 8.98 -9.94
N LEU A 264 -4.84 10.08 -10.44
CA LEU A 264 -6.05 9.96 -11.24
C LEU A 264 -5.71 9.51 -12.67
N PRO A 265 -6.42 8.50 -13.21
CA PRO A 265 -6.27 8.12 -14.60
C PRO A 265 -6.57 9.30 -15.54
N SER A 266 -5.68 9.50 -16.51
CA SER A 266 -5.79 10.52 -17.57
C SER A 266 -5.80 11.98 -17.13
N GLU A 267 -5.68 12.26 -15.82
CA GLU A 267 -5.58 13.62 -15.27
C GLU A 267 -4.16 13.83 -14.76
N GLN A 268 -3.31 14.41 -15.61
CA GLN A 268 -1.91 14.66 -15.27
C GLN A 268 -1.81 15.61 -14.06
N ASP A 269 -0.88 15.31 -13.17
CA ASP A 269 -0.61 16.08 -11.95
C ASP A 269 -1.77 16.15 -10.94
N ILE A 270 -2.84 15.38 -11.13
CA ILE A 270 -3.94 15.27 -10.16
C ILE A 270 -3.80 13.99 -9.36
N LEU A 271 -3.85 14.12 -8.04
CA LEU A 271 -3.74 13.03 -7.08
C LEU A 271 -4.95 13.05 -6.15
N ILE A 272 -5.49 11.87 -5.82
CA ILE A 272 -6.26 11.70 -4.59
C ILE A 272 -5.27 11.29 -3.49
N THR A 273 -5.33 11.96 -2.34
CA THR A 273 -4.50 11.60 -1.18
C THR A 273 -5.36 11.37 0.06
N GLY A 274 -4.89 10.48 0.92
CA GLY A 274 -5.42 10.23 2.26
C GLY A 274 -4.38 10.52 3.34
N SER A 275 -4.84 10.93 4.52
CA SER A 275 -3.98 11.27 5.65
C SER A 275 -4.58 10.83 6.98
N TYR A 276 -3.71 10.71 7.98
CA TYR A 276 -4.06 10.57 9.39
C TYR A 276 -4.89 11.73 9.96
N ASP A 277 -5.00 12.85 9.25
CA ASP A 277 -5.83 13.99 9.66
C ASP A 277 -7.32 13.81 9.30
N ASP A 278 -7.74 12.57 9.02
CA ASP A 278 -9.09 12.13 8.66
C ASP A 278 -9.61 12.62 7.30
N ASN A 279 -8.81 13.34 6.50
CA ASN A 279 -9.30 13.90 5.25
C ASN A 279 -8.79 13.17 4.00
N ILE A 280 -9.69 13.06 3.02
CA ILE A 280 -9.36 12.77 1.62
C ILE A 280 -9.26 14.09 0.85
N ARG A 281 -8.28 14.19 -0.06
CA ARG A 281 -8.04 15.42 -0.82
C ARG A 281 -7.82 15.14 -2.29
N ILE A 282 -8.35 16.01 -3.15
CA ILE A 282 -7.93 16.14 -4.54
C ILE A 282 -6.84 17.20 -4.59
N LEU A 283 -5.63 16.81 -4.95
CA LEU A 283 -4.48 17.69 -5.04
C LEU A 283 -4.07 17.90 -6.49
N TYR A 284 -3.91 19.16 -6.87
CA TYR A 284 -3.10 19.54 -8.02
C TYR A 284 -1.65 19.65 -7.57
N ALA A 285 -0.79 18.78 -8.10
CA ALA A 285 0.60 18.65 -7.70
C ALA A 285 1.55 18.67 -8.92
N PRO A 286 1.58 19.78 -9.69
CA PRO A 286 2.41 19.86 -10.88
C PRO A 286 3.89 19.84 -10.53
N LEU A 287 4.72 19.41 -11.49
CA LEU A 287 6.18 19.44 -11.36
C LEU A 287 6.68 20.84 -10.94
N GLN A 288 6.18 21.86 -11.61
CA GLN A 288 6.50 23.26 -11.36
C GLN A 288 5.24 24.03 -10.97
N GLY A 289 5.37 24.93 -9.99
CA GLY A 289 4.25 25.75 -9.52
C GLY A 289 3.71 25.32 -8.15
N ARG A 290 2.58 25.93 -7.78
CA ARG A 290 1.98 25.79 -6.46
C ARG A 290 1.13 24.53 -6.38
N LYS A 291 1.40 23.71 -5.36
CA LYS A 291 0.54 22.59 -4.97
C LYS A 291 -0.72 23.15 -4.34
N GLN A 292 -1.87 22.61 -4.71
CA GLN A 292 -3.16 23.13 -4.27
C GLN A 292 -4.14 21.99 -4.01
N ALA A 293 -4.79 22.02 -2.84
CA ALA A 293 -5.99 21.25 -2.62
C ALA A 293 -7.14 21.87 -3.43
N LEU A 294 -7.69 21.08 -4.35
CA LEU A 294 -8.83 21.43 -5.19
C LEU A 294 -10.15 21.09 -4.49
N ALA A 295 -10.16 20.02 -3.72
CA ALA A 295 -11.27 19.61 -2.86
C ALA A 295 -10.74 18.83 -1.65
N GLU A 296 -11.47 18.88 -0.55
CA GLU A 296 -11.18 18.19 0.71
C GLU A 296 -12.49 17.74 1.33
N GLU A 297 -12.52 16.52 1.88
CA GLU A 297 -13.66 15.99 2.63
C GLU A 297 -13.16 15.17 3.83
N ASN A 298 -13.82 15.33 4.97
CA ASN A 298 -13.50 14.59 6.18
C ASN A 298 -14.23 13.23 6.18
N LEU A 299 -13.47 12.15 6.27
CA LEU A 299 -14.00 10.77 6.25
C LEU A 299 -14.19 10.18 7.66
N GLU A 300 -14.05 11.00 8.70
CA GLU A 300 -14.26 10.70 10.13
C GLU A 300 -13.24 9.74 10.75
N GLY A 301 -12.17 9.41 10.02
CA GLY A 301 -11.04 8.62 10.49
C GLY A 301 -9.89 8.60 9.48
N GLY A 302 -8.67 8.38 9.97
CA GLY A 302 -7.46 8.40 9.16
C GLY A 302 -7.59 7.60 7.86
N VAL A 303 -7.38 8.26 6.73
CA VAL A 303 -7.61 7.70 5.39
C VAL A 303 -6.40 6.86 4.97
N TRP A 304 -6.44 5.59 5.34
CA TRP A 304 -5.29 4.70 5.33
C TRP A 304 -4.97 4.09 3.95
N ARG A 305 -5.99 3.63 3.22
CA ARG A 305 -5.82 3.04 1.87
C ARG A 305 -6.92 3.51 0.93
N LEU A 306 -6.58 3.65 -0.34
CA LEU A 306 -7.50 4.07 -1.40
C LEU A 306 -7.46 3.06 -2.56
N LYS A 307 -8.63 2.68 -3.05
CA LYS A 307 -8.80 1.80 -4.23
C LYS A 307 -9.81 2.40 -5.19
N MET A 308 -9.44 2.50 -6.46
CA MET A 308 -10.36 2.91 -7.53
C MET A 308 -11.41 1.81 -7.77
N LEU A 309 -12.69 2.14 -7.69
CA LEU A 309 -13.80 1.24 -8.05
C LEU A 309 -14.25 1.44 -9.51
N ARG A 310 -14.37 2.71 -9.93
CA ARG A 310 -14.83 3.09 -11.27
C ARG A 310 -14.17 4.40 -11.68
N ALA A 311 -13.72 4.49 -12.92
CA ALA A 311 -13.17 5.71 -13.50
C ALA A 311 -13.86 6.02 -14.84
N GLU A 312 -14.79 6.97 -14.82
CA GLU A 312 -15.48 7.51 -15.98
C GLU A 312 -14.75 8.78 -16.45
N VAL A 313 -13.59 8.59 -17.07
CA VAL A 313 -12.65 9.66 -17.44
C VAL A 313 -13.33 10.76 -18.27
N ASP A 314 -14.12 10.38 -19.29
CA ASP A 314 -14.80 11.34 -20.17
C ASP A 314 -15.85 12.19 -19.43
N ALA A 315 -16.37 11.69 -18.31
CA ALA A 315 -17.33 12.38 -17.46
C ALA A 315 -16.67 13.09 -16.26
N GLY A 316 -15.33 12.99 -16.12
CA GLY A 316 -14.59 13.52 -14.99
C GLY A 316 -15.04 12.93 -13.65
N LYS A 317 -15.55 11.68 -13.63
CA LYS A 317 -16.18 11.06 -12.47
C LYS A 317 -15.45 9.79 -12.06
N TYR A 318 -15.12 9.70 -10.78
CA TYR A 318 -14.33 8.61 -10.21
C TYR A 318 -15.00 8.14 -8.92
N THR A 319 -15.15 6.83 -8.74
CA THR A 319 -15.64 6.24 -7.50
C THR A 319 -14.50 5.51 -6.81
N VAL A 320 -14.28 5.83 -5.53
CA VAL A 320 -13.14 5.36 -4.76
C VAL A 320 -13.61 4.71 -3.47
N LEU A 321 -13.04 3.55 -3.16
CA LEU A 321 -13.15 2.88 -1.88
C LEU A 321 -12.00 3.34 -0.99
N ALA A 322 -12.34 3.93 0.16
CA ALA A 322 -11.39 4.37 1.16
C ALA A 322 -11.49 3.49 2.40
N SER A 323 -10.37 2.92 2.82
CA SER A 323 -10.27 2.27 4.13
C SER A 323 -9.91 3.35 5.16
N CYS A 324 -10.84 3.67 6.04
CA CYS A 324 -10.69 4.75 7.01
C CYS A 324 -10.59 4.14 8.40
N MET A 325 -9.44 4.30 9.06
CA MET A 325 -9.05 3.57 10.27
C MET A 325 -10.21 3.35 11.26
N HIS A 326 -10.51 4.32 12.10
CA HIS A 326 -11.53 4.19 13.15
C HIS A 326 -12.96 4.49 12.68
N ALA A 327 -13.17 4.61 11.36
CA ALA A 327 -14.45 4.96 10.76
C ALA A 327 -15.03 3.83 9.89
N GLY A 328 -14.25 2.80 9.57
CA GLY A 328 -14.68 1.75 8.64
C GLY A 328 -14.45 2.12 7.17
N ALA A 329 -15.11 1.42 6.25
CA ALA A 329 -14.94 1.71 4.83
C ALA A 329 -15.87 2.84 4.38
N ARG A 330 -15.39 3.67 3.45
CA ARG A 330 -16.16 4.73 2.80
C ARG A 330 -16.12 4.49 1.29
N ILE A 331 -17.24 4.75 0.63
CA ILE A 331 -17.27 4.88 -0.83
C ILE A 331 -17.51 6.35 -1.13
N VAL A 332 -16.60 6.94 -1.89
CA VAL A 332 -16.64 8.36 -2.24
C VAL A 332 -16.68 8.53 -3.75
N GLU A 333 -17.43 9.50 -4.20
CA GLU A 333 -17.42 10.00 -5.57
C GLU A 333 -16.55 11.25 -5.63
N VAL A 334 -15.63 11.26 -6.57
CA VAL A 334 -14.84 12.42 -6.95
C VAL A 334 -15.32 12.85 -8.32
N LYS A 335 -15.69 14.12 -8.46
CA LYS A 335 -16.21 14.65 -9.72
C LYS A 335 -15.57 15.98 -10.07
N LYS A 336 -15.18 16.12 -11.34
CA LYS A 336 -14.81 17.37 -11.99
C LYS A 336 -16.00 17.84 -12.83
N ASP A 337 -16.54 19.01 -12.57
CA ASP A 337 -17.64 19.56 -13.36
C ASP A 337 -17.16 20.21 -14.67
N GLU A 338 -18.12 20.68 -15.50
CA GLU A 338 -17.81 21.36 -16.77
C GLU A 338 -17.05 22.69 -16.57
N GLY A 339 -17.13 23.29 -15.37
CA GLY A 339 -16.38 24.49 -14.98
C GLY A 339 -14.96 24.20 -14.51
N GLY A 340 -14.59 22.93 -14.34
CA GLY A 340 -13.30 22.48 -13.81
C GLY A 340 -13.22 22.47 -12.28
N GLU A 341 -14.34 22.65 -11.57
CA GLU A 341 -14.42 22.55 -10.12
C GLU A 341 -14.45 21.08 -9.68
N TRP A 342 -13.70 20.76 -8.64
CA TRP A 342 -13.63 19.42 -8.07
C TRP A 342 -14.51 19.32 -6.83
N THR A 343 -15.20 18.20 -6.70
CA THR A 343 -16.06 17.89 -5.55
C THR A 343 -15.81 16.46 -5.09
N ILE A 344 -16.05 16.22 -3.80
CA ILE A 344 -15.99 14.90 -3.17
C ILE A 344 -17.32 14.68 -2.46
N GLU A 345 -17.97 13.54 -2.70
CA GLU A 345 -19.24 13.17 -2.06
C GLU A 345 -19.12 11.77 -1.46
N VAL A 346 -19.52 11.58 -0.20
CA VAL A 346 -19.60 10.27 0.43
C VAL A 346 -20.88 9.55 -0.01
N LEU A 347 -20.73 8.51 -0.83
CA LEU A 347 -21.85 7.70 -1.35
C LEU A 347 -22.33 6.62 -0.38
N ALA A 348 -21.43 6.03 0.41
CA ALA A 348 -21.76 4.98 1.38
C ALA A 348 -20.75 4.89 2.52
N LYS A 349 -21.22 4.37 3.66
CA LYS A 349 -20.44 4.10 4.88
C LYS A 349 -20.66 2.66 5.32
N PHE A 350 -19.59 1.90 5.52
CA PHE A 350 -19.61 0.54 6.08
C PHE A 350 -18.94 0.52 7.45
N GLU A 351 -19.71 0.31 8.52
CA GLU A 351 -19.28 0.57 9.91
C GLU A 351 -19.44 -0.66 10.83
N GLU A 352 -19.32 -1.88 10.28
CA GLU A 352 -19.32 -3.09 11.11
C GLU A 352 -18.00 -3.30 11.88
N HIS A 353 -16.93 -2.68 11.41
CA HIS A 353 -15.63 -2.70 12.07
C HIS A 353 -15.72 -1.93 13.40
N LYS A 354 -15.23 -2.52 14.48
CA LYS A 354 -15.24 -1.90 15.83
C LYS A 354 -13.92 -1.23 16.18
N SER A 355 -12.88 -1.50 15.38
CA SER A 355 -11.55 -0.93 15.50
C SER A 355 -11.07 -0.41 14.15
N MET A 356 -9.82 -0.68 13.78
CA MET A 356 -9.15 -0.08 12.64
C MET A 356 -9.42 -0.85 11.34
N ASN A 357 -10.23 -0.29 10.44
CA ASN A 357 -10.32 -0.78 9.07
C ASN A 357 -9.00 -0.53 8.34
N TYR A 358 -8.27 -1.62 8.11
CA TYR A 358 -6.86 -1.57 7.70
C TYR A 358 -6.63 -1.94 6.23
N GLY A 359 -7.58 -2.61 5.60
CA GLY A 359 -7.55 -2.88 4.18
C GLY A 359 -8.95 -3.15 3.65
N SER A 360 -9.20 -2.74 2.42
CA SER A 360 -10.42 -3.08 1.70
C SER A 360 -10.09 -3.20 0.22
N ASP A 361 -10.71 -4.15 -0.46
CA ASP A 361 -10.58 -4.32 -1.90
C ASP A 361 -11.87 -4.84 -2.54
N VAL A 362 -11.99 -4.65 -3.85
CA VAL A 362 -13.18 -4.96 -4.64
C VAL A 362 -12.92 -6.12 -5.60
N GLN A 363 -13.92 -6.99 -5.76
CA GLN A 363 -13.89 -8.07 -6.74
C GLN A 363 -13.80 -7.51 -8.17
N PRO A 364 -12.78 -7.89 -8.96
CA PRO A 364 -12.60 -7.37 -10.32
C PRO A 364 -13.74 -7.79 -11.27
N GLY A 365 -13.96 -7.01 -12.32
CA GLY A 365 -14.94 -7.28 -13.37
C GLY A 365 -16.31 -6.62 -13.20
N SER A 366 -16.50 -5.84 -12.16
CA SER A 366 -17.74 -5.09 -11.88
C SER A 366 -17.61 -3.57 -12.08
N GLU A 367 -16.52 -3.12 -12.73
CA GLU A 367 -16.16 -1.70 -12.87
C GLU A 367 -17.15 -0.90 -13.73
N ASN A 368 -17.85 -1.58 -14.64
CA ASN A 368 -18.84 -0.98 -15.55
C ASN A 368 -20.19 -0.68 -14.90
N GLY A 369 -20.31 -0.86 -13.58
CA GLY A 369 -21.54 -0.60 -12.82
C GLY A 369 -22.20 -1.85 -12.27
N GLY A 370 -23.31 -1.63 -11.56
CA GLY A 370 -24.04 -2.68 -10.88
C GLY A 370 -23.50 -2.96 -9.48
N GLU A 371 -23.69 -4.19 -9.03
CA GLU A 371 -23.34 -4.61 -7.67
C GLU A 371 -21.85 -4.92 -7.56
N GLN A 372 -21.19 -4.24 -6.63
CA GLN A 372 -19.77 -4.39 -6.31
C GLN A 372 -19.66 -5.31 -5.10
N THR A 373 -18.90 -6.40 -5.23
CA THR A 373 -18.54 -7.27 -4.10
C THR A 373 -17.26 -6.74 -3.45
N ILE A 374 -17.32 -6.40 -2.18
CA ILE A 374 -16.20 -5.78 -1.46
C ILE A 374 -15.84 -6.64 -0.25
N ILE A 375 -14.54 -6.82 -0.04
CA ILE A 375 -13.99 -7.34 1.21
C ILE A 375 -13.33 -6.18 1.94
N SER A 376 -13.59 -6.07 3.23
CA SER A 376 -12.89 -5.14 4.11
C SER A 376 -12.41 -5.86 5.37
N THR A 377 -11.30 -5.41 5.91
CA THR A 377 -10.65 -6.04 7.05
C THR A 377 -10.45 -5.06 8.19
N SER A 378 -10.53 -5.54 9.42
CA SER A 378 -10.24 -4.79 10.63
C SER A 378 -9.13 -5.45 11.43
N PHE A 379 -8.09 -4.67 11.72
CA PHE A 379 -6.82 -5.18 12.26
C PHE A 379 -6.99 -5.76 13.66
N TYR A 380 -7.40 -4.94 14.64
CA TYR A 380 -7.50 -5.39 16.03
C TYR A 380 -8.69 -6.30 16.30
N ASP A 381 -9.77 -6.17 15.51
CA ASP A 381 -10.91 -7.08 15.58
C ASP A 381 -10.60 -8.45 14.97
N LYS A 382 -9.50 -8.55 14.23
CA LYS A 382 -9.17 -9.69 13.35
C LYS A 382 -10.32 -10.03 12.42
N LEU A 383 -11.08 -9.03 11.98
CA LEU A 383 -12.34 -9.23 11.30
C LEU A 383 -12.15 -9.09 9.79
N LEU A 384 -12.82 -9.94 9.04
CA LEU A 384 -13.01 -9.83 7.60
C LEU A 384 -14.51 -9.74 7.34
N CYS A 385 -14.95 -8.71 6.63
CA CYS A 385 -16.33 -8.52 6.23
C CYS A 385 -16.46 -8.56 4.71
N LEU A 386 -17.37 -9.40 4.23
CA LEU A 386 -17.89 -9.42 2.87
C LEU A 386 -19.21 -8.64 2.82
N TRP A 387 -19.28 -7.66 1.93
CA TRP A 387 -20.43 -6.78 1.78
C TRP A 387 -20.55 -6.31 0.33
N ARG A 388 -21.69 -5.68 0.01
CA ARG A 388 -21.97 -5.19 -1.33
C ARG A 388 -22.36 -3.74 -1.36
N PHE A 389 -22.03 -3.12 -2.49
CA PHE A 389 -22.44 -1.78 -2.83
C PHE A 389 -22.96 -1.72 -4.26
N THR A 390 -24.11 -1.10 -4.49
CA THR A 390 -24.60 -0.86 -5.85
C THR A 390 -24.10 0.48 -6.36
N LEU A 391 -23.26 0.47 -7.40
CA LEU A 391 -22.85 1.70 -8.09
C LEU A 391 -24.09 2.43 -8.63
N PRO A 392 -24.16 3.76 -8.47
CA PRO A 392 -25.26 4.56 -9.00
C PRO A 392 -25.26 4.62 -10.53
#